data_AF-A0A2D9CIT5-F1
#
_entry.id   AF-A0A2D9CIT5-F1
#
_cell.length_a   1.000
_cell.length_b   1.000
_cell.length_c   1.000
_cell.angle_alpha   90.00
_cell.angle_beta   90.00
_cell.angle_gamma   90.00
#
_symmetry.space_group_name_H-M   'P 1'
#
loop_
_entity.id
_entity.type
_entity.pdbx_description
1 polymer ?
#
loop_
_entity_poly.entity_id
_entity_poly.type
_entity_poly.pdbx_seq_one_letter_code
_entity_poly.pdbx_strand_id
1 'polypeptide(L)'
;MIEYFTALVISYGLRDQSVEAVVWFENHRECQHVMQEDLAAPLYNYLMGLYGNGIMMRCEVSDEVSRELMRPKLRPEGLGNG
;
A
#
# COMPACT_ATOMS: atom_id res chain seq x y z
N MET A 1 16.06 4.77 3.47
CA MET A 1 15.35 4.19 2.32
C MET A 1 14.26 5.17 1.95
N ILE A 2 14.06 5.46 0.66
CA ILE A 2 12.89 6.24 0.22
C ILE A 2 11.72 5.26 0.18
N GLU A 3 10.62 5.62 0.83
CA GLU A 3 9.37 4.83 0.80
C GLU A 3 8.34 5.54 -0.09
N TYR A 4 7.49 4.74 -0.71
CA TYR A 4 6.45 5.20 -1.62
C TYR A 4 5.11 4.67 -1.14
N PHE A 5 4.06 5.48 -1.29
CA PHE A 5 2.71 5.02 -1.00
C PHE A 5 2.40 3.77 -1.83
N THR A 6 1.65 2.83 -1.25
CA THR A 6 1.29 1.59 -1.93
C THR A 6 -0.20 1.33 -1.76
N ALA A 7 -0.89 1.08 -2.87
CA ALA A 7 -2.30 0.75 -2.91
C ALA A 7 -2.51 -0.76 -2.83
N LEU A 8 -3.38 -1.22 -1.93
CA LEU A 8 -4.01 -2.53 -2.02
C LEU A 8 -5.25 -2.38 -2.91
N VAL A 9 -5.22 -3.04 -4.08
CA VAL A 9 -6.30 -2.99 -5.06
C VAL A 9 -7.01 -4.34 -5.08
N ILE A 10 -8.31 -4.33 -4.81
CA ILE A 10 -9.20 -5.47 -4.99
C ILE A 10 -10.09 -5.17 -6.20
N SER A 11 -9.88 -5.91 -7.30
CA SER A 11 -10.66 -5.77 -8.53
C SER A 11 -11.59 -6.96 -8.71
N TYR A 12 -12.84 -6.74 -9.14
CA TYR A 12 -13.79 -7.81 -9.43
C TYR A 12 -14.85 -7.36 -10.45
N GLY A 13 -15.50 -8.33 -11.08
CA GLY A 13 -16.60 -8.09 -12.00
C GLY A 13 -17.92 -7.88 -11.25
N LEU A 14 -18.61 -6.79 -11.55
CA LEU A 14 -19.99 -6.54 -11.16
C LEU A 14 -20.86 -6.44 -12.43
N ARG A 15 -21.51 -7.54 -12.81
CA ARG A 15 -22.21 -7.68 -14.09
C ARG A 15 -21.24 -7.43 -15.26
N ASP A 16 -21.51 -6.41 -16.07
CA ASP A 16 -20.70 -6.04 -17.24
C ASP A 16 -19.65 -4.95 -16.91
N GLN A 17 -19.42 -4.66 -15.63
CA GLN A 17 -18.50 -3.62 -15.18
C GLN A 17 -17.37 -4.22 -14.35
N SER A 18 -16.15 -3.74 -14.57
CA SER A 18 -15.04 -3.97 -13.65
C SER A 18 -15.09 -2.90 -12.56
N VAL A 19 -15.02 -3.32 -11.30
CA VAL A 19 -14.98 -2.42 -10.15
C VAL A 19 -13.73 -2.66 -9.33
N GLU A 20 -13.21 -1.60 -8.73
CA GLU A 20 -12.01 -1.64 -7.90
C GLU A 20 -12.28 -1.00 -6.54
N ALA A 21 -11.84 -1.66 -5.48
CA ALA A 21 -11.71 -1.10 -4.15
C ALA A 21 -10.22 -0.86 -3.87
N VAL A 22 -9.89 0.33 -3.37
CA VAL A 22 -8.50 0.76 -3.15
C VAL A 22 -8.31 1.20 -1.71
N VAL A 23 -7.27 0.69 -1.06
CA VAL A 23 -6.82 1.12 0.28
C VAL A 23 -5.34 1.50 0.19
N TRP A 24 -4.97 2.65 0.76
CA TRP A 24 -3.60 3.18 0.69
C TRP A 24 -2.80 2.92 1.97
N PHE A 25 -1.54 2.54 1.81
CA PHE A 25 -0.56 2.32 2.88
C PHE A 25 0.68 3.19 2.66
N GLU A 26 1.40 3.48 3.74
CA GLU A 26 2.62 4.29 3.72
C GLU A 26 3.75 3.61 2.94
N ASN A 27 3.77 2.27 2.86
CA ASN A 27 4.83 1.55 2.16
C ASN A 27 4.37 0.17 1.68
N HIS A 28 5.16 -0.40 0.76
CA HIS A 28 4.87 -1.71 0.17
C HIS A 28 4.83 -2.84 1.20
N ARG A 29 5.66 -2.77 2.25
CA ARG A 29 5.71 -3.80 3.30
C ARG A 29 4.39 -3.88 4.07
N GLU A 30 3.80 -2.75 4.42
CA GLU A 30 2.49 -2.71 5.08
C GLU A 30 1.37 -3.28 4.20
N CYS A 31 1.37 -2.95 2.91
CA CYS A 31 0.42 -3.53 1.97
C CYS A 31 0.58 -5.06 1.87
N GLN A 32 1.82 -5.54 1.76
CA GLN A 32 2.12 -6.99 1.71
C GLN A 32 1.73 -7.70 3.01
N HIS A 33 1.94 -7.08 4.17
CA HIS A 33 1.53 -7.62 5.45
C HIS A 33 0.01 -7.87 5.50
N VAL A 34 -0.79 -6.94 4.96
CA VAL A 34 -2.26 -7.13 4.86
C VAL A 34 -2.65 -8.28 3.94
N MET A 35 -1.91 -8.49 2.84
CA MET A 35 -2.16 -9.60 1.91
C MET A 35 -1.68 -10.96 2.46
N GLN A 36 -0.54 -11.00 3.13
CA GLN A 36 0.16 -12.24 3.51
C GLN A 36 -0.24 -12.77 4.89
N GLU A 37 -0.66 -11.89 5.80
CA GLU A 37 -1.09 -12.28 7.15
C GLU A 37 -2.62 -12.41 7.26
N ASP A 38 -3.29 -12.67 6.14
CA ASP A 38 -4.73 -12.90 6.04
C ASP A 38 -5.62 -11.79 6.63
N LEU A 39 -5.09 -10.58 6.84
CA LEU A 39 -5.86 -9.46 7.39
C LEU A 39 -7.00 -9.04 6.46
N ALA A 40 -6.77 -9.06 5.15
CA ALA A 40 -7.81 -8.81 4.15
C ALA A 40 -8.57 -10.07 3.73
N ALA A 41 -8.16 -11.27 4.20
CA ALA A 41 -8.71 -12.53 3.74
C ALA A 41 -10.23 -12.67 3.98
N PRO A 42 -10.82 -12.25 5.12
CA PRO A 42 -12.26 -12.37 5.32
C PRO A 42 -13.08 -11.61 4.28
N LEU A 43 -12.68 -10.37 3.97
CA LEU A 43 -13.35 -9.56 2.95
C LEU A 43 -13.13 -10.13 1.56
N TYR A 44 -11.89 -10.47 1.21
CA TYR A 44 -11.54 -11.08 -0.08
C TYR A 44 -12.34 -12.36 -0.33
N ASN A 45 -12.36 -13.28 0.65
CA ASN A 45 -13.06 -14.56 0.56
C ASN A 45 -14.58 -14.36 0.45
N TYR A 46 -15.14 -13.38 1.18
CA TYR A 46 -16.55 -13.04 1.08
C TYR A 46 -16.92 -12.55 -0.34
N LEU A 47 -16.13 -11.62 -0.89
CA LEU A 47 -16.33 -11.10 -2.25
C LEU A 47 -16.14 -12.20 -3.30
N MET A 48 -15.14 -13.07 -3.13
CA MET A 48 -14.92 -14.24 -3.98
C MET A 48 -16.15 -15.18 -3.97
N GLY A 49 -16.77 -15.40 -2.81
CA GLY A 49 -17.98 -16.22 -2.69
C GLY A 49 -19.21 -15.61 -3.38
N LEU A 50 -19.30 -14.28 -3.45
CA LEU A 50 -20.41 -13.58 -4.11
C LEU A 50 -20.25 -13.46 -5.62
N TYR A 51 -19.05 -13.09 -6.07
CA TYR A 51 -18.80 -12.67 -7.45
C TYR A 51 -17.99 -13.69 -8.26
N GLY A 52 -17.50 -14.76 -7.63
CA GLY A 52 -16.86 -15.89 -8.30
C GLY A 52 -15.44 -15.62 -8.80
N ASN A 53 -15.06 -16.37 -9.84
CA ASN A 53 -13.68 -16.45 -10.35
C ASN A 53 -13.38 -15.23 -11.22
N GLY A 54 -12.53 -14.33 -10.73
CA GLY A 54 -12.20 -13.07 -11.38
C GLY A 54 -11.88 -11.94 -10.41
N ILE A 55 -12.01 -12.19 -9.11
CA ILE A 55 -11.46 -11.28 -8.11
C ILE A 55 -9.93 -11.35 -8.11
N MET A 56 -9.27 -10.19 -8.11
CA MET A 56 -7.82 -10.09 -7.95
C MET A 56 -7.51 -9.11 -6.83
N MET A 57 -6.53 -9.46 -5.99
CA MET A 57 -5.99 -8.59 -4.96
C MET A 57 -4.49 -8.42 -5.18
N ARG A 58 -4.00 -7.18 -5.22
CA ARG A 58 -2.57 -6.87 -5.44
C ARG A 58 -2.14 -5.58 -4.76
N CYS A 59 -0.85 -5.48 -4.47
CA CYS A 59 -0.20 -4.24 -4.04
C CYS A 59 0.40 -3.51 -5.24
N GLU A 60 0.04 -2.25 -5.44
CA GLU A 60 0.55 -1.36 -6.48
C GLU A 60 1.30 -0.20 -5.85
N VAL A 61 2.61 -0.11 -6.08
CA VAL A 61 3.44 0.99 -5.59
C VAL A 61 3.18 2.22 -6.46
N SER A 62 2.97 3.38 -5.82
CA SER A 62 2.83 4.65 -6.55
C SER A 62 4.19 5.33 -6.77
N ASP A 63 4.17 6.38 -7.58
CA ASP A 63 5.31 7.27 -7.77
C ASP A 63 5.40 8.36 -6.69
N GLU A 64 4.47 8.38 -5.74
CA GLU A 64 4.39 9.40 -4.67
C GLU A 64 5.16 8.96 -3.43
N VAL A 65 6.10 9.82 -3.00
CA VAL A 65 6.95 9.57 -1.83
C VAL A 65 6.13 9.74 -0.55
N SER A 66 6.14 8.72 0.30
CA SER A 66 5.47 8.73 1.61
C SER A 66 6.41 9.14 2.74
N ARG A 67 7.66 8.69 2.66
CA ARG A 67 8.72 9.08 3.58
C ARG A 67 10.00 9.39 2.83
N GLU A 68 10.38 10.66 2.86
CA GLU A 68 11.70 11.10 2.44
C GLU A 68 12.74 10.65 3.47
N LEU A 69 13.88 10.18 2.97
CA LEU A 69 15.08 9.93 3.78
C LEU A 69 15.46 11.28 4.41
N MET A 70 15.15 11.48 5.70
CA MET A 70 15.57 12.69 6.42
C MET A 70 17.08 12.84 6.26
N ARG A 71 17.51 13.73 5.37
CA ARG A 71 18.91 14.14 5.31
C ARG A 71 19.24 14.67 6.70
N PRO A 72 20.29 14.15 7.38
CA PRO A 72 20.73 14.74 8.62
C PRO A 72 20.88 16.24 8.39
N LYS A 73 20.19 17.06 9.20
CA LYS A 73 20.44 18.50 9.17
C LYS A 73 21.94 18.67 9.40
N LEU A 74 22.63 19.32 8.45
CA LEU A 74 24.03 19.69 8.62
C LEU A 74 24.17 20.32 10.02
N ARG A 75 25.11 19.82 10.81
CA ARG A 75 25.42 20.42 12.12
C ARG A 75 25.67 21.90 11.84
N PRO A 76 24.95 22.84 12.49
CA PRO A 76 25.20 24.26 12.28
C PRO A 76 26.69 24.52 12.56
N GLU A 77 27.41 25.01 11.55
CA GLU A 77 28.79 25.44 11.70
C GLU A 77 28.79 26.65 12.65
N GLY A 78 29.19 26.42 13.91
CA GLY A 78 29.27 27.50 14.90
C GLY A 78 29.05 27.11 16.37
N LEU A 79 28.62 25.88 16.70
CA LEU A 79 28.46 25.44 18.10
C LEU A 79 29.65 24.66 18.67
N GLY A 80 30.80 24.70 17.98
CA GLY A 80 32.06 24.25 18.55
C GLY A 80 33.04 25.40 18.49
N ASN A 81 33.19 26.13 19.59
CA ASN A 81 34.42 26.80 20.01
C ASN A 81 34.24 27.37 21.41
N GLY A 82 35.11 26.90 22.33
CA GLY A 82 35.55 27.64 23.53
C GLY A 82 34.67 27.53 24.75
#